data_AF-A0A1V6DZH4-F1
#
_entry.id   AF-A0A1V6DZH4-F1
#
_cell.length_a   1.000
_cell.length_b   1.000
_cell.length_c   1.000
_cell.angle_alpha   90.00
_cell.angle_beta   90.00
_cell.angle_gamma   90.00
#
_symmetry.space_group_name_H-M   'P 1'
#
loop_
_entity.id
_entity.type
_entity.pdbx_description
1 polymer ?
#
loop_
_entity_poly.entity_id
_entity_poly.type
_entity_poly.pdbx_seq_one_letter_code
_entity_poly.pdbx_strand_id
1 'polypeptide(L)'
;MLRSPLSSAGYPRSTNFRNERFQNAEPAFHGGFAQGAASFWRFMTKKSPDSVPKRAIVVVRAMDRASLETAPDNSLWRLGHSTVLMKLAGKFWLPDPVFSG
;
A
#
# COMPACT_ATOMS: atom_id res chain seq x y z
N MET A 1 24.55 -17.59 1.86
CA MET A 1 24.17 -16.17 1.65
C MET A 1 23.98 -15.55 3.02
N LEU A 2 24.99 -14.84 3.54
CA LEU A 2 24.92 -14.17 4.84
C LEU A 2 24.07 -12.91 4.69
N ARG A 3 22.98 -12.80 5.48
CA ARG A 3 22.30 -11.53 5.70
C ARG A 3 23.22 -10.67 6.56
N SER A 4 23.75 -9.59 5.99
CA SER A 4 24.42 -8.55 6.76
C SER A 4 23.47 -8.06 7.86
N PRO A 5 23.89 -8.03 9.14
CA PRO A 5 23.10 -7.37 10.16
C PRO A 5 23.02 -5.90 9.77
N LEU A 6 21.80 -5.37 9.67
CA LEU A 6 21.58 -3.94 9.52
C LEU A 6 22.16 -3.28 10.78
N SER A 7 23.39 -2.78 10.66
CA SER A 7 24.04 -2.03 11.72
C SER A 7 23.15 -0.85 12.07
N SER A 8 22.75 -0.75 13.34
CA SER A 8 21.95 0.37 13.87
C SER A 8 22.69 1.71 13.83
N ALA A 9 23.91 1.75 13.29
CA ALA A 9 24.80 2.90 13.25
C ALA A 9 24.22 4.14 12.52
N GLY A 10 23.10 4.00 11.81
CA GLY A 10 22.42 5.11 11.12
C GLY A 10 21.07 5.54 11.70
N TYR A 11 20.55 4.86 12.72
CA TYR A 11 19.22 5.17 13.27
C TYR A 11 19.35 5.76 14.68
N PRO A 12 19.18 7.07 14.89
CA PRO A 12 19.11 7.63 16.23
C PRO A 12 17.94 6.95 16.97
N ARG A 13 18.24 6.14 17.98
CA ARG A 13 17.31 5.38 18.86
C ARG A 13 15.84 5.49 18.44
N SER A 14 15.47 4.83 17.34
CA SER A 14 14.07 4.81 16.91
C SER A 14 13.28 4.07 17.97
N THR A 15 12.21 4.67 18.49
CA THR A 15 11.30 4.02 19.45
C THR A 15 10.66 2.75 18.88
N ASN A 16 10.69 2.60 17.55
CA ASN A 16 10.11 1.49 16.81
C ASN A 16 11.11 0.33 16.61
N PHE A 17 12.40 0.53 16.90
CA PHE A 17 13.39 -0.55 16.83
C PHE A 17 13.52 -1.21 18.21
N ARG A 18 12.94 -2.40 18.36
CA ARG A 18 12.92 -3.16 19.63
C ARG A 18 13.07 -4.65 19.32
N ASN A 19 13.77 -5.38 20.19
CA ASN A 19 14.01 -6.82 20.02
C ASN A 19 14.61 -7.15 18.64
N GLU A 20 15.60 -6.35 18.21
CA GLU A 20 16.35 -6.52 16.95
C GLU A 20 15.50 -6.42 15.67
N ARG A 21 14.26 -5.91 15.79
CA ARG A 21 13.33 -5.76 14.66
C ARG A 21 12.63 -4.41 14.75
N PHE A 22 12.21 -3.91 13.59
CA PHE A 22 11.27 -2.81 13.55
C PHE A 22 9.87 -3.33 13.86
N GLN A 23 9.21 -2.68 14.79
CA GLN A 23 7.84 -2.95 15.21
C GLN A 23 7.00 -1.70 14.93
N ASN A 24 5.75 -1.90 14.50
CA ASN A 24 4.84 -0.78 14.31
C ASN A 24 4.61 -0.08 15.66
N ALA A 25 4.61 1.25 15.66
CA ALA A 25 4.31 2.04 16.85
C ALA A 25 2.87 1.79 17.34
N GLU A 26 1.97 1.61 16.38
CA GLU A 26 0.57 1.27 16.64
C GLU A 26 0.44 -0.24 16.88
N PRO A 27 -0.25 -0.67 17.95
CA PRO A 27 -0.50 -2.09 18.17
C PRO A 27 -1.28 -2.68 16.99
N ALA A 28 -0.82 -3.83 16.51
CA ALA A 28 -1.56 -4.57 15.50
C ALA A 28 -2.92 -5.00 16.08
N PHE A 29 -4.01 -4.67 15.37
CA PHE A 29 -5.33 -5.09 15.78
C PHE A 29 -5.48 -6.60 15.51
N HIS A 30 -5.40 -7.40 16.57
CA HIS A 30 -5.66 -8.83 16.51
C HIS A 30 -7.07 -9.11 17.04
N GLY A 31 -8.01 -9.31 16.11
CA GLY A 31 -9.31 -9.84 16.49
C GLY A 31 -9.20 -11.28 16.95
N GLY A 32 -9.85 -11.64 18.06
CA GLY A 32 -9.92 -13.01 18.55
C GLY A 32 -10.74 -13.92 17.61
N PHE A 33 -10.61 -15.24 17.75
CA PHE A 33 -11.30 -16.23 16.90
C PHE A 33 -12.82 -16.00 16.82
N ALA A 34 -13.47 -15.72 17.96
CA ALA A 34 -14.90 -15.42 18.00
C ALA A 34 -15.27 -14.18 17.19
N GLN A 35 -14.42 -13.14 17.20
CA GLN A 35 -14.62 -11.92 16.40
C GLN A 35 -14.44 -12.19 14.90
N GLY A 36 -13.49 -13.07 14.55
CA GLY A 36 -13.33 -13.58 13.18
C GLY A 36 -14.58 -14.33 12.69
N ALA A 37 -15.08 -15.28 13.48
CA ALA A 37 -16.28 -16.05 13.16
C ALA A 37 -17.54 -15.17 13.01
N ALA A 38 -17.74 -14.20 13.91
CA ALA A 38 -18.82 -13.23 13.81
C ALA A 38 -18.72 -12.37 12.54
N SER A 39 -17.50 -11.96 12.15
CA SER A 39 -17.27 -11.17 10.93
C SER A 39 -17.56 -12.00 9.67
N PHE A 40 -17.16 -13.27 9.66
CA PHE A 40 -17.45 -14.20 8.56
C PHE A 40 -18.95 -14.44 8.39
N TRP A 41 -19.68 -14.73 9.48
CA TRP A 41 -21.14 -14.90 9.42
C TRP A 41 -21.83 -13.64 8.88
N ARG A 42 -21.38 -12.46 9.31
CA ARG A 42 -21.91 -11.18 8.82
C ARG A 42 -21.61 -10.97 7.34
N PHE A 43 -20.43 -11.32 6.86
CA PHE A 43 -20.09 -11.26 5.43
C PHE A 43 -20.98 -12.17 4.59
N MET A 44 -21.25 -13.41 5.05
CA MET A 44 -22.10 -14.38 4.35
C MET A 44 -23.57 -13.96 4.31
N THR A 45 -24.07 -13.34 5.37
CA THR A 45 -25.51 -13.08 5.54
C THR A 45 -25.94 -11.65 5.25
N LYS A 46 -25.04 -10.66 5.35
CA LYS A 46 -25.34 -9.25 5.05
C LYS A 46 -24.69 -8.79 3.75
N LYS A 47 -25.48 -8.67 2.69
CA LYS A 47 -25.09 -7.95 1.48
C LYS A 47 -25.27 -6.44 1.69
N SER A 48 -24.18 -5.69 1.63
CA SER A 48 -24.24 -4.22 1.74
C SER A 48 -24.86 -3.62 0.47
N PRO A 49 -25.89 -2.76 0.58
CA PRO A 49 -26.42 -2.02 -0.56
C PRO A 49 -25.42 -1.00 -1.14
N ASP A 50 -24.32 -0.72 -0.42
CA ASP A 50 -23.23 0.16 -0.83
C ASP A 50 -22.00 -0.62 -1.36
N SER A 51 -22.15 -1.91 -1.70
CA SER A 51 -21.05 -2.71 -2.26
C SER A 51 -20.65 -2.30 -3.68
N VAL A 52 -21.46 -1.48 -4.34
CA VAL A 52 -21.20 -0.90 -5.65
C VAL A 52 -21.25 0.63 -5.56
N PRO A 53 -20.31 1.34 -6.20
CA PRO A 53 -20.34 2.80 -6.24
C PRO A 53 -21.64 3.30 -6.85
N LYS A 54 -22.36 4.14 -6.10
CA LYS A 54 -23.58 4.83 -6.60
C LYS A 54 -23.27 5.88 -7.68
N ARG A 55 -21.98 6.23 -7.85
CA ARG A 55 -21.49 7.19 -8.84
C ARG A 55 -20.46 6.50 -9.73
N ALA A 56 -20.39 6.93 -10.98
CA ALA A 56 -19.38 6.44 -11.91
C ALA A 56 -17.98 6.60 -11.32
N ILE A 57 -17.16 5.55 -11.45
CA ILE A 57 -15.76 5.57 -11.06
C ILE A 57 -15.06 6.61 -11.96
N VAL A 58 -14.21 7.45 -11.36
CA VAL A 58 -13.41 8.43 -12.12
C VAL A 58 -12.65 7.69 -13.20
N VAL A 59 -12.87 8.08 -14.46
CA VAL A 59 -12.21 7.48 -15.62
C VAL A 59 -10.71 7.64 -15.47
N VAL A 60 -9.98 6.53 -15.54
CA VAL A 60 -8.52 6.54 -15.57
C VAL A 60 -8.10 7.20 -16.87
N ARG A 61 -7.33 8.29 -16.79
CA ARG A 61 -6.81 8.94 -18.00
C ARG A 61 -5.78 8.03 -18.65
N ALA A 62 -5.86 7.90 -19.97
CA ALA A 62 -4.81 7.25 -20.74
C ALA A 62 -3.48 7.97 -20.49
N MET A 63 -2.42 7.19 -20.29
CA MET A 63 -1.10 7.70 -19.94
C MET A 63 -0.16 7.47 -21.11
N ASP A 64 0.58 8.51 -21.50
CA ASP A 64 1.56 8.45 -22.57
C ASP A 64 2.98 8.46 -21.97
N ARG A 65 3.88 7.72 -22.61
CA ARG A 65 5.27 7.57 -22.14
C ARG A 65 6.04 8.89 -22.23
N ALA A 66 5.90 9.64 -23.32
CA ALA A 66 6.63 10.90 -23.50
C ALA A 66 6.21 11.93 -22.42
N SER A 67 4.94 11.91 -22.06
CA SER A 67 4.40 12.73 -20.97
C SER A 67 4.99 12.39 -19.60
N LEU A 68 5.33 11.12 -19.34
CA LEU A 68 6.00 10.70 -18.11
C LEU A 68 7.47 11.10 -18.10
N GLU A 69 8.16 10.91 -19.22
CA GLU A 69 9.58 11.22 -19.34
C GLU A 69 9.84 12.73 -19.18
N THR A 70 8.94 13.57 -19.68
CA THR A 70 8.99 15.04 -19.53
C THR A 70 8.47 15.56 -18.18
N ALA A 71 7.81 14.72 -17.38
CA ALA A 71 7.29 15.14 -16.09
C ALA A 71 8.41 15.56 -15.13
N PRO A 72 8.18 16.52 -14.23
CA PRO A 72 9.14 16.86 -13.18
C PRO A 72 9.44 15.67 -12.26
N ASP A 73 10.61 15.70 -11.60
CA ASP A 73 10.86 14.80 -10.49
C ASP A 73 9.88 15.06 -9.34
N ASN A 74 9.62 14.03 -8.55
CA ASN A 74 8.60 13.95 -7.50
C ASN A 74 7.15 13.98 -8.03
N SER A 75 6.95 13.52 -9.27
CA SER A 75 5.62 13.29 -9.84
C SER A 75 5.04 11.94 -9.43
N LEU A 76 3.71 11.88 -9.28
CA LEU A 76 2.98 10.68 -8.84
C LEU A 76 1.70 10.48 -9.68
N TRP A 77 1.47 9.24 -10.11
CA TRP A 77 0.29 8.84 -10.87
C TRP A 77 -0.38 7.63 -10.22
N ARG A 78 -1.69 7.70 -10.00
CA ARG A 78 -2.48 6.56 -9.52
C ARG A 78 -3.10 5.82 -10.70
N LEU A 79 -2.67 4.57 -10.91
CA LEU A 79 -3.10 3.74 -12.04
C LEU A 79 -4.32 2.86 -11.70
N GLY A 80 -4.61 2.67 -10.41
CA GLY A 80 -5.74 1.85 -9.98
C GLY A 80 -5.91 1.76 -8.47
N HIS A 81 -6.47 0.64 -8.01
CA HIS A 81 -6.91 0.42 -6.63
C HIS A 81 -5.76 0.62 -5.62
N SER A 82 -4.58 0.08 -5.94
CA SER A 82 -3.36 0.24 -5.14
C SER A 82 -2.11 0.52 -5.97
N THR A 83 -2.19 0.44 -7.30
CA THR A 83 -1.03 0.66 -8.18
C THR A 83 -0.74 2.15 -8.33
N VAL A 84 0.46 2.55 -7.93
CA VAL A 84 0.96 3.94 -8.04
C VAL A 84 2.29 3.92 -8.80
N LEU A 85 2.43 4.80 -9.79
CA LEU A 85 3.70 5.09 -10.44
C LEU A 85 4.27 6.38 -9.85
N MET A 86 5.56 6.39 -9.54
CA MET A 86 6.26 7.59 -9.02
C MET A 86 7.51 7.86 -9.85
N LYS A 87 7.79 9.14 -10.13
CA LYS A 87 9.08 9.59 -10.68
C LYS A 87 9.87 10.27 -9.56
N LEU A 88 10.96 9.65 -9.12
CA LEU A 88 11.79 10.13 -8.02
C LEU A 88 13.26 10.16 -8.47
N ALA A 89 13.90 11.33 -8.38
CA ALA A 89 15.30 11.53 -8.76
C ALA A 89 15.65 10.94 -10.15
N GLY A 90 14.85 11.27 -11.17
CA GLY A 90 15.01 10.80 -12.54
C GLY A 90 14.64 9.34 -12.80
N LYS A 91 14.15 8.60 -11.79
CA LYS A 91 13.81 7.17 -11.90
C LYS A 91 12.34 6.89 -11.65
N PHE A 92 11.82 5.88 -12.32
CA PHE A 92 10.45 5.41 -12.10
C PHE A 92 10.39 4.27 -11.09
N TRP A 93 9.42 4.36 -10.18
CA TRP A 93 9.15 3.38 -9.13
C TRP A 93 7.68 2.97 -9.19
N LEU A 94 7.43 1.67 -9.01
CA LEU A 94 6.11 1.06 -9.09
C LEU A 94 5.93 0.08 -7.92
N PRO A 95 5.53 0.55 -6.73
CA PRO A 95 5.21 -0.32 -5.61
C PRO A 95 3.92 -1.11 -5.86
N ASP A 96 3.96 -2.40 -5.56
CA ASP A 96 2.82 -3.34 -5.55
C ASP A 96 1.94 -3.29 -6.81
N PRO A 97 2.48 -3.64 -8.00
CA PRO A 97 1.74 -3.59 -9.24
C PRO A 97 0.61 -4.62 -9.28
N VAL A 98 -0.63 -4.14 -9.34
CA VAL A 98 -1.81 -4.96 -9.62
C VAL A 98 -2.42 -4.49 -10.94
N PHE A 99 -2.27 -5.31 -11.98
CA PHE A 99 -2.75 -5.04 -13.34
C PHE A 99 -3.87 -5.99 -13.79
N SER A 100 -4.20 -6.99 -12.98
CA SER A 100 -5.28 -7.95 -13.21
C SER A 100 -6.37 -7.77 -12.17
N GLY A 101 -7.60 -7.53 -12.63
CA GLY A 101 -8.83 -7.44 -11.85
C GLY A 101 -10.00 -7.92 -12.69
#